data_AF-A0A2W6SV53-F1
#
_entry.id   AF-A0A2W6SV53-F1
#
_cell.length_a   1.000
_cell.length_b   1.000
_cell.length_c   1.000
_cell.angle_alpha   90.00
_cell.angle_beta   90.00
_cell.angle_gamma   90.00
#
_symmetry.space_group_name_H-M   'P 1'
#
loop_
_entity.id
_entity.type
_entity.pdbx_description
1 polymer ?
#
loop_
_entity_poly.entity_id
_entity_poly.type
_entity_poly.pdbx_seq_one_letter_code
_entity_poly.pdbx_strand_id
1 'polypeptide(L)' 'MMKRFILVIIMMISTFGIFSFTSNTTDAKRTSYASYYHDKFNGRKTASGEVFDNSKFTAANRTLPFGTNIKVTNTGNNQI' A
#
# COMPACT_ATOMS: atom_id res chain seq x y z
N MET A 1 33.64 24.88 -35.83
CA MET A 1 32.17 24.89 -35.75
C MET A 1 31.60 23.63 -35.10
N MET A 2 32.03 22.42 -35.49
CA MET A 2 31.51 21.14 -34.96
C MET A 2 31.75 20.87 -33.46
N LYS A 3 32.84 21.39 -32.87
CA LYS A 3 33.16 21.20 -31.44
C LYS A 3 32.14 21.84 -30.48
N ARG A 4 31.47 22.91 -30.91
CA ARG A 4 30.42 23.59 -30.12
C ARG A 4 29.11 22.79 -30.08
N PHE A 5 28.78 22.09 -31.17
CA PHE A 5 27.60 21.22 -31.24
C PHE A 5 27.72 19.99 -30.34
N ILE A 6 28.91 19.38 -30.28
CA ILE A 6 29.18 18.23 -29.41
C ILE A 6 28.99 18.59 -27.93
N LEU A 7 29.41 19.79 -27.51
CA LEU A 7 29.30 20.24 -26.13
C LEU A 7 27.83 20.46 -25.71
N VAL A 8 27.00 21.00 -26.61
CA VAL A 8 25.56 21.22 -26.36
C VAL A 8 24.79 19.90 -26.25
N ILE A 9 25.14 18.89 -27.06
CA ILE A 9 24.52 17.56 -27.00
C ILE A 9 24.86 16.87 -25.67
N ILE A 10 26.11 16.97 -25.20
CA ILE A 10 26.54 16.43 -23.90
C ILE A 10 25.78 17.11 -22.74
N MET A 11 25.60 18.43 -22.80
CA MET A 11 24.82 19.16 -21.78
C MET A 11 23.34 18.75 -21.77
N MET A 12 22.71 18.54 -22.93
CA MET A 12 21.32 18.05 -22.97
C MET A 12 21.16 16.62 -22.45
N ILE A 13 22.11 15.72 -22.70
CA ILE A 13 22.06 14.35 -22.17
C ILE A 13 22.22 14.37 -20.63
N SER A 14 23.07 15.26 -20.11
CA SER A 14 23.27 15.40 -18.65
C SER A 14 22.04 15.96 -17.91
N THR A 15 21.22 16.79 -18.56
CA THR A 15 19.97 17.31 -17.98
C THR A 15 18.79 16.35 -18.15
N PHE A 16 18.83 15.46 -19.14
CA PHE A 16 17.82 14.40 -19.33
C PHE A 16 17.99 13.22 -18.37
N GLY A 17 19.23 12.94 -17.94
CA GLY A 17 19.55 11.82 -17.04
C GLY A 17 19.01 11.93 -15.62
N ILE A 18 18.64 13.14 -15.17
CA ILE A 18 18.11 13.38 -13.82
C ILE A 18 16.57 13.22 -13.76
N PHE A 19 15.89 13.21 -14.92
CA PHE A 19 14.43 13.10 -14.98
C PHE A 19 13.90 11.65 -14.92
N SER A 20 14.80 10.64 -14.90
CA SER A 20 14.40 9.24 -14.70
C SER A 20 14.07 8.97 -13.24
N PHE A 21 12.86 9.38 -12.89
CA PHE A 21 12.02 8.92 -11.80
C PHE A 21 12.23 7.44 -11.46
N THR A 22 13.06 7.17 -10.46
CA THR A 22 12.91 5.97 -9.62
C THR A 22 12.02 6.37 -8.46
N SER A 23 10.71 6.27 -8.65
CA SER A 23 9.85 5.97 -7.51
C SER A 23 9.98 4.49 -7.24
N ASN A 24 11.00 4.13 -6.45
CA ASN A 24 10.98 2.89 -5.69
C ASN A 24 9.85 3.02 -4.66
N THR A 25 8.60 2.89 -5.11
CA THR A 25 7.55 2.38 -4.25
C THR A 25 7.95 0.95 -3.97
N THR A 26 8.79 0.76 -2.95
CA THR A 26 8.75 -0.47 -2.19
C THR A 26 7.29 -0.60 -1.78
N ASP A 27 6.56 -1.44 -2.53
CA ASP A 27 5.28 -1.98 -2.12
C ASP A 27 5.61 -2.85 -0.91
N ALA A 28 5.91 -2.16 0.19
CA ALA A 28 6.31 -2.73 1.43
C ALA A 28 5.04 -3.43 1.89
N LYS A 29 4.94 -4.70 1.52
CA LYS A 29 3.96 -5.64 2.05
C LYS A 29 4.10 -5.53 3.56
N ARG A 30 3.28 -4.65 4.17
CA ARG A 30 3.41 -4.28 5.57
C ARG A 30 2.97 -5.50 6.34
N THR A 31 3.92 -6.34 6.71
CA THR A 31 3.67 -7.44 7.62
C THR A 31 3.32 -6.83 8.98
N SER A 32 2.09 -7.05 9.40
CA SER A 32 1.59 -6.60 10.69
C SER A 32 0.95 -7.77 11.41
N TYR A 33 0.96 -7.74 12.74
CA TYR A 33 0.17 -8.68 13.54
C TYR A 33 -1.31 -8.50 13.24
N ALA A 34 -2.00 -9.62 13.10
CA ALA A 34 -3.44 -9.68 12.98
C ALA A 34 -4.00 -10.50 14.14
N SER A 35 -5.19 -10.13 14.61
CA SER A 35 -5.97 -10.87 15.58
C SER A 35 -7.43 -10.85 15.16
N TYR A 36 -8.25 -11.71 15.77
CA TYR A 36 -9.68 -11.80 15.49
C TYR A 36 -10.49 -11.41 16.73
N TYR A 37 -11.71 -10.93 16.50
CA TYR A 37 -12.63 -10.56 17.56
C TYR A 37 -13.39 -11.77 18.12
N HIS A 38 -13.63 -11.76 19.43
CA HIS A 38 -14.44 -12.77 20.11
C HIS A 38 -15.95 -12.56 19.85
N ASP A 39 -16.73 -13.65 19.82
CA ASP A 39 -18.19 -13.64 19.61
C ASP A 39 -19.00 -12.69 20.50
N LYS A 40 -18.51 -12.32 21.69
CA LYS A 40 -19.19 -11.38 22.58
C LYS A 40 -19.41 -9.99 21.96
N PHE A 41 -18.69 -9.68 20.88
CA PHE A 41 -18.80 -8.42 20.15
C PHE A 41 -19.87 -8.46 19.04
N ASN A 42 -20.39 -9.64 18.65
CA ASN A 42 -21.45 -9.74 17.65
C ASN A 42 -22.67 -8.88 18.05
N GLY A 43 -23.25 -8.20 17.08
CA GLY A 43 -24.40 -7.31 17.30
C GLY A 43 -24.05 -5.92 17.84
N ARG A 44 -22.79 -5.64 18.17
CA ARG A 44 -22.36 -4.30 18.63
C ARG A 44 -22.02 -3.40 17.45
N LYS A 45 -22.18 -2.09 17.62
CA LYS A 45 -21.76 -1.09 16.61
C LYS A 45 -20.23 -0.96 16.58
N THR A 46 -19.69 -0.89 15.36
CA THR A 46 -18.29 -0.60 15.09
C THR A 46 -18.05 0.90 14.88
N ALA A 47 -16.80 1.30 14.67
CA ALA A 47 -16.44 2.70 14.40
C ALA A 47 -16.96 3.21 13.04
N SER A 48 -17.24 2.32 12.07
CA SER A 48 -17.90 2.70 10.82
C SER A 48 -19.41 2.96 11.01
N GLY A 49 -19.97 2.59 12.17
CA GLY A 49 -21.40 2.63 12.46
C GLY A 49 -22.14 1.34 12.12
N GLU A 50 -21.52 0.42 11.37
CA GLU A 50 -22.10 -0.87 11.03
C GLU A 50 -22.13 -1.82 12.23
N VAL A 51 -23.09 -2.75 12.23
CA VAL A 51 -23.19 -3.80 13.25
C VAL A 51 -22.20 -4.92 12.95
N PHE A 52 -21.36 -5.25 13.94
CA PHE A 52 -20.37 -6.30 13.84
C PHE A 52 -20.99 -7.70 13.76
N ASP A 53 -20.45 -8.53 12.87
CA ASP A 53 -20.86 -9.90 12.62
C ASP A 53 -19.64 -10.74 12.19
N ASN A 54 -19.25 -11.72 13.01
CA ASN A 54 -18.13 -12.62 12.79
C ASN A 54 -18.25 -13.47 11.50
N SER A 55 -19.46 -13.63 10.96
CA SER A 55 -19.66 -14.39 9.71
C SER A 55 -19.27 -13.61 8.46
N LYS A 56 -19.04 -12.28 8.58
CA LYS A 56 -18.73 -11.40 7.45
C LYS A 56 -17.24 -11.18 7.27
N PHE A 57 -16.83 -10.99 6.02
CA PHE A 57 -15.47 -10.57 5.67
C PHE A 57 -15.26 -9.09 5.97
N THR A 58 -14.94 -8.79 7.24
CA THR A 58 -14.65 -7.44 7.72
C THR A 58 -13.30 -7.42 8.44
N ALA A 59 -12.65 -6.26 8.42
CA ALA A 59 -11.36 -6.06 9.09
C ALA A 59 -11.33 -4.67 9.74
N ALA A 60 -10.59 -4.55 10.84
CA ALA A 60 -10.35 -3.27 11.51
C ALA A 60 -8.91 -2.82 11.28
N ASN A 61 -8.73 -1.55 10.91
CA ASN A 61 -7.43 -0.92 10.76
C ASN A 61 -7.49 0.51 11.32
N ARG A 62 -6.37 1.00 11.88
CA ARG A 62 -6.32 2.31 12.54
C ARG A 62 -6.18 3.50 11.58
N THR A 63 -5.66 3.28 10.37
CA THR A 63 -5.30 4.37 9.44
C THR A 63 -5.98 4.29 8.09
N LEU A 64 -6.39 3.10 7.65
CA LEU A 64 -7.09 2.96 6.38
C LEU A 64 -8.50 3.58 6.47
N PRO A 65 -8.97 4.30 5.43
CA PRO A 65 -10.34 4.77 5.36
C PRO A 65 -11.35 3.61 5.39
N PHE A 66 -12.54 3.85 5.93
CA PHE A 66 -13.63 2.87 5.85
C PHE A 66 -14.00 2.56 4.38
N GLY A 67 -14.36 1.32 4.11
CA GLY A 67 -14.63 0.82 2.76
C GLY A 67 -13.38 0.42 1.96
N THR A 68 -12.19 0.55 2.54
CA THR A 68 -10.96 0.04 1.90
C THR A 68 -11.00 -1.49 1.84
N ASN A 69 -10.88 -2.04 0.62
CA ASN A 69 -10.71 -3.48 0.42
C ASN A 69 -9.24 -3.87 0.64
N ILE A 70 -9.01 -4.89 1.46
CA ILE A 70 -7.67 -5.41 1.73
C ILE A 70 -7.62 -6.91 1.45
N LYS A 71 -6.44 -7.38 1.03
CA LYS A 71 -6.12 -8.81 0.94
C LYS A 71 -5.21 -9.17 2.10
N VAL A 72 -5.65 -10.08 2.96
CA VAL A 72 -4.83 -10.61 4.04
C VAL A 72 -4.12 -11.86 3.53
N THR A 73 -2.91 -12.13 4.03
CA THR A 73 -2.22 -13.39 3.75
C THR A 73 -1.53 -13.84 5.02
N ASN A 74 -1.87 -15.04 5.49
CA ASN A 74 -1.19 -15.66 6.61
C ASN A 74 0.20 -16.11 6.17
N THR A 75 1.25 -15.52 6.72
CA THR A 75 2.65 -15.80 6.34
C THR A 75 3.14 -17.16 6.83
N GLY A 76 2.45 -17.81 7.77
CA GLY A 76 2.82 -19.14 8.27
C GLY A 76 2.42 -20.27 7.32
N ASN A 77 1.36 -20.09 6.54
CA ASN A 77 0.82 -21.13 5.66
C ASN A 77 0.36 -20.64 4.27
N ASN A 78 0.63 -19.37 3.93
CA ASN A 78 0.29 -18.70 2.67
C ASN A 78 -1.21 -18.70 2.31
N GLN A 79 -2.11 -18.93 3.27
CA GLN A 79 -3.55 -18.81 3.05
C GLN A 79 -3.95 -17.33 2.92
N ILE A 80 -4.93 -17.06 2.05
CA ILE A 80 -5.52 -15.74 1.80
C ILE A 80 -6.87 -15.65 2.49
#